data_AF-A0AAX1WQG6-F1
#
_entry.id   AF-A0AAX1WQG6-F1
#
_cell.length_a   1.000
_cell.length_b   1.000
_cell.length_c   1.000
_cell.angle_alpha   90.00
_cell.angle_beta   90.00
_cell.angle_gamma   90.00
#
_symmetry.space_group_name_H-M   'P 1'
#
loop_
_entity.id
_entity.type
_entity.pdbx_description
1 polymer ?
#
loop_
_entity_poly.entity_id
_entity_poly.type
_entity_poly.pdbx_seq_one_letter_code
_entity_poly.pdbx_strand_id
1 'polypeptide(L)'
;MQVQPVQQVQTSYYRTAYGWTGLSLIEMGNNQVLRIITEKRQNEHGLASCATCHTRENGILAFRFGTRGNGDYSETLAVSQPPRITEARVNSQHGRVLENLQTILARVEQFYACQATQGA
;
A
#
# COMPACT_ATOMS: atom_id res chain seq x y z
N MET A 1 -20.93 1.16 20.83
CA MET A 1 -19.74 1.89 20.35
C MET A 1 -18.68 0.85 20.05
N GLN A 2 -18.44 0.53 18.78
CA GLN A 2 -17.36 -0.39 18.40
C GLN A 2 -16.05 0.41 18.44
N VAL A 3 -15.18 0.03 19.38
CA VAL A 3 -13.82 0.54 19.46
C VAL A 3 -13.09 -0.07 18.26
N GLN A 4 -12.84 0.72 17.22
CA GLN A 4 -11.97 0.29 16.13
C GLN A 4 -10.60 -0.05 16.72
N PRO A 5 -10.05 -1.26 16.48
CA PRO A 5 -8.73 -1.58 16.99
C PRO A 5 -7.73 -0.57 16.44
N VAL A 6 -6.81 -0.13 17.30
CA VAL A 6 -5.67 0.71 16.89
C VAL A 6 -4.94 -0.03 15.77
N GLN A 7 -5.07 0.47 14.54
CA GLN A 7 -4.39 -0.11 13.38
C GLN A 7 -2.89 0.02 13.59
N GLN A 8 -2.23 -1.12 13.80
CA GLN A 8 -0.79 -1.14 13.98
C GLN A 8 -0.13 -0.88 12.64
N VAL A 9 0.49 0.29 12.50
CA VAL A 9 1.31 0.65 11.34
C VAL A 9 2.76 0.32 11.66
N GLN A 10 3.36 -0.59 10.89
CA GLN A 10 4.79 -0.87 10.97
C GLN A 10 5.48 -0.31 9.73
N THR A 11 6.24 0.77 9.90
CA THR A 11 7.02 1.40 8.82
C THR A 11 8.49 1.02 8.93
N SER A 12 9.08 0.65 7.81
CA SER A 12 10.50 0.34 7.67
C SER A 12 11.08 1.06 6.46
N TYR A 13 12.33 1.51 6.58
CA TYR A 13 13.11 2.09 5.50
C TYR A 13 14.37 1.27 5.30
N TYR A 14 14.63 0.85 4.07
CA TYR A 14 15.77 0.00 3.75
C TYR A 14 16.22 0.21 2.31
N ARG A 15 17.41 -0.32 2.01
CA ARG A 15 18.02 -0.21 0.68
C ARG A 15 17.94 -1.55 -0.05
N THR A 16 17.45 -1.52 -1.28
CA THR A 16 17.40 -2.65 -2.21
C THR A 16 18.41 -2.45 -3.34
N ALA A 17 18.52 -3.43 -4.25
CA ALA A 17 19.28 -3.27 -5.50
C ALA A 17 18.79 -2.09 -6.36
N TYR A 18 17.53 -1.66 -6.17
CA TYR A 18 16.90 -0.58 -6.94
C TYR A 18 16.95 0.79 -6.25
N GLY A 19 17.46 0.85 -5.01
CA GLY A 19 17.60 2.10 -4.25
C GLY A 19 16.90 2.05 -2.90
N TRP A 20 16.58 3.22 -2.35
CA TRP A 20 15.86 3.36 -1.09
C TRP A 20 14.38 3.02 -1.25
N THR A 21 13.85 2.30 -0.27
CA THR A 21 12.46 1.86 -0.19
C THR A 21 11.89 2.19 1.18
N GLY A 22 10.67 2.74 1.20
CA GLY A 22 9.85 2.88 2.40
C GLY A 22 8.68 1.92 2.32
N LEU A 23 8.47 1.12 3.36
CA LEU A 23 7.43 0.09 3.40
C LEU A 23 6.65 0.24 4.70
N SER A 24 5.33 0.39 4.57
CA SER A 24 4.39 0.28 5.69
C SER A 24 3.47 -0.90 5.50
N LEU A 25 3.35 -1.71 6.55
CA LEU A 25 2.36 -2.78 6.67
C LEU A 25 1.32 -2.36 7.69
N ILE A 26 0.05 -2.41 7.28
CA ILE A 26 -1.11 -2.03 8.10
C ILE A 26 -2.03 -3.24 8.17
N GLU A 27 -2.21 -3.78 9.36
CA GLU A 27 -3.14 -4.88 9.61
C GLU A 27 -4.58 -4.33 9.58
N MET A 28 -5.43 -4.89 8.72
CA MET A 28 -6.83 -4.44 8.56
C MET A 28 -7.85 -5.40 9.20
N GLY A 29 -7.39 -6.54 9.75
CA GLY A 29 -8.27 -7.62 10.21
C GLY A 29 -8.63 -8.60 9.09
N ASN A 30 -9.35 -9.68 9.41
CA ASN A 30 -9.76 -10.72 8.44
C ASN A 30 -8.62 -11.29 7.58
N ASN A 31 -7.41 -11.43 8.16
CA ASN A 31 -6.18 -11.82 7.47
C ASN A 31 -5.79 -10.88 6.30
N GLN A 32 -6.30 -9.65 6.25
CA GLN A 32 -5.91 -8.67 5.25
C GLN A 32 -4.83 -7.72 5.77
N VAL A 33 -3.85 -7.46 4.92
CA VAL A 33 -2.74 -6.55 5.20
C VAL A 33 -2.64 -5.55 4.07
N LEU A 34 -2.81 -4.27 4.39
CA LEU A 34 -2.52 -3.20 3.46
C LEU A 34 -1.02 -2.94 3.46
N ARG A 35 -0.41 -3.09 2.29
CA ARG A 35 0.98 -2.79 2.03
C ARG A 35 1.07 -1.47 1.27
N ILE A 36 1.66 -0.46 1.89
CA ILE A 36 2.03 0.79 1.25
C ILE A 36 3.53 0.77 1.03
N ILE A 37 3.98 0.91 -0.22
CA ILE A 37 5.39 0.99 -0.57
C ILE A 37 5.68 2.30 -1.27
N THR A 38 6.82 2.92 -0.96
CA THR A 38 7.41 4.00 -1.74
C THR A 38 8.76 3.55 -2.25
N GLU A 39 8.91 3.47 -3.57
CA GLU A 39 10.15 2.97 -4.20
C GLU A 39 10.39 3.61 -5.56
N LYS A 40 11.59 3.38 -6.10
CA LYS A 40 11.95 3.78 -7.46
C LYS A 40 11.07 3.02 -8.46
N ARG A 41 10.54 3.74 -9.45
CA ARG A 41 9.80 3.12 -10.55
C ARG A 41 10.76 2.30 -11.43
N GLN A 42 10.38 1.07 -11.76
CA GLN A 42 11.27 0.16 -12.51
C GLN A 42 11.42 0.56 -13.99
N ASN A 43 10.34 1.03 -14.63
CA ASN A 43 10.31 1.36 -16.07
C ASN A 43 10.37 2.86 -16.37
N GLU A 44 10.41 3.71 -15.35
CA GLU A 44 10.36 5.16 -15.50
C GLU A 44 11.27 5.86 -14.47
N HIS A 45 11.62 7.11 -14.74
CA HIS A 45 12.32 7.92 -13.74
C HIS A 45 11.35 8.34 -12.63
N GLY A 46 11.82 8.29 -11.38
CA GLY A 46 11.11 8.84 -10.22
C GLY A 46 10.76 7.84 -9.13
N LEU A 47 10.01 8.34 -8.15
CA LEU A 47 9.46 7.60 -7.02
C LEU A 47 7.96 7.41 -7.20
N ALA A 48 7.48 6.19 -6.96
CA ALA A 48 6.06 5.92 -6.82
C ALA A 48 5.75 5.45 -5.41
N SER A 49 4.61 5.88 -4.88
CA SER A 49 3.98 5.29 -3.72
C SER A 49 2.77 4.49 -4.16
N CYS A 50 2.72 3.21 -3.82
CA CYS A 50 1.65 2.30 -4.19
C CYS A 50 1.05 1.66 -2.94
N ALA A 51 -0.27 1.55 -2.90
CA ALA A 51 -0.99 0.74 -1.94
C ALA A 51 -1.47 -0.55 -2.62
N THR A 52 -1.26 -1.68 -1.96
CA THR A 52 -1.74 -2.99 -2.38
C THR A 52 -2.29 -3.73 -1.17
N CYS A 53 -3.48 -4.32 -1.28
CA CYS A 53 -4.03 -5.16 -0.23
C CYS A 53 -3.59 -6.61 -0.46
N HIS A 54 -3.10 -7.27 0.58
CA HIS A 54 -2.64 -8.67 0.52
C HIS A 54 -3.49 -9.50 1.49
N THR A 55 -3.79 -10.73 1.12
CA THR A 55 -4.37 -11.71 2.04
C THR A 55 -3.26 -12.55 2.64
N ARG A 56 -3.26 -12.72 3.96
CA ARG A 56 -2.33 -13.59 4.67
C ARG A 56 -2.86 -15.03 4.62
N GLU A 57 -2.19 -15.87 3.85
CA GLU A 57 -2.50 -17.29 3.68
C GLU A 57 -1.34 -18.13 4.21
N ASN A 58 -1.57 -18.92 5.26
CA ASN A 58 -0.53 -19.75 5.90
C ASN A 58 0.74 -18.97 6.31
N GLY A 59 0.58 -17.71 6.73
CA GLY A 59 1.70 -16.83 7.11
C GLY A 59 2.40 -16.14 5.95
N ILE A 60 1.99 -16.39 4.70
CA ILE A 60 2.52 -15.77 3.48
C ILE A 60 1.56 -14.66 3.03
N LEU A 61 2.10 -13.51 2.62
CA LEU A 61 1.30 -12.47 1.96
C LEU A 61 1.07 -12.85 0.50
N ALA A 62 -0.19 -13.14 0.18
CA ALA A 62 -0.66 -13.44 -1.17
C ALA A 62 -1.35 -12.21 -1.76
N PHE A 63 -1.01 -11.90 -3.01
CA PHE A 63 -1.65 -10.86 -3.80
C PHE A 63 -2.24 -11.46 -5.06
N ARG A 64 -3.55 -11.34 -5.24
CA ARG A 64 -4.26 -11.79 -6.43
C ARG A 64 -4.33 -10.64 -7.42
N PHE A 65 -3.48 -10.68 -8.43
CA PHE A 65 -3.63 -9.76 -9.57
C PHE A 65 -4.89 -10.14 -10.34
N GLY A 66 -5.87 -9.24 -10.40
CA GLY A 66 -7.11 -9.47 -11.13
C GLY A 66 -7.20 -8.66 -12.40
N THR A 67 -7.76 -9.27 -13.45
CA THR A 67 -8.29 -8.56 -14.61
C THR A 67 -9.78 -8.32 -14.41
N ARG A 68 -10.30 -7.16 -14.86
CA ARG A 68 -11.75 -6.83 -14.82
C ARG A 68 -12.38 -6.83 -13.42
N GLY A 69 -11.65 -6.40 -12.40
CA GLY A 69 -12.22 -6.18 -11.06
C GLY A 69 -12.24 -7.39 -10.14
N ASN A 70 -11.66 -8.55 -10.52
CA ASN A 70 -11.57 -9.76 -9.69
C ASN A 70 -10.24 -9.90 -8.91
N GLY A 71 -9.57 -8.77 -8.64
CA GLY A 71 -8.23 -8.75 -8.02
C GLY A 71 -8.24 -8.10 -6.65
N ASP A 72 -7.13 -8.22 -5.95
CA ASP A 72 -6.91 -7.45 -4.75
C ASP A 72 -6.72 -5.95 -5.06
N TYR A 73 -7.06 -5.12 -4.09
CA TYR A 73 -6.94 -3.66 -4.23
C TYR A 73 -5.49 -3.27 -4.55
N SER A 74 -5.32 -2.40 -5.55
CA SER A 74 -4.05 -1.83 -5.95
C SER A 74 -4.25 -0.41 -6.47
N GLU A 75 -3.56 0.56 -5.88
CA GLU A 75 -3.65 1.98 -6.26
C GLU A 75 -2.27 2.64 -6.22
N THR A 76 -1.97 3.47 -7.24
CA THR A 76 -0.83 4.38 -7.18
C THR A 76 -1.27 5.67 -6.49
N LEU A 77 -0.70 5.94 -5.32
CA LEU A 77 -1.11 7.05 -4.44
C LEU A 77 -0.37 8.35 -4.74
N ALA A 78 0.90 8.26 -5.14
CA ALA A 78 1.72 9.41 -5.46
C ALA A 78 2.83 9.04 -6.44
N VAL A 79 3.17 9.97 -7.33
CA VAL A 79 4.33 9.88 -8.20
C VAL A 79 5.11 11.19 -8.13
N SER A 80 6.43 11.10 -8.02
CA SER A 80 7.31 12.26 -8.10
C SER A 80 8.58 11.95 -8.89
N GLN A 81 9.23 12.98 -9.44
CA GLN A 81 10.46 12.84 -10.22
C GLN A 81 11.59 13.66 -9.59
N PRO A 82 12.08 13.26 -8.39
CA PRO A 82 13.18 13.95 -7.77
C PRO A 82 14.48 13.75 -8.59
N PRO A 83 15.36 14.77 -8.73
CA PRO A 83 16.64 14.65 -9.45
C PRO A 83 17.56 13.53 -8.97
N ARG A 84 17.39 13.09 -7.71
CA ARG A 84 18.10 11.99 -7.05
C ARG A 84 17.14 11.32 -6.07
N ILE A 85 17.18 9.99 -5.98
CA ILE A 85 16.36 9.23 -5.04
C ILE A 85 17.21 8.95 -3.80
N THR A 86 16.98 9.72 -2.74
CA THR A 86 17.65 9.59 -1.43
C THR A 86 16.67 9.07 -0.39
N GLU A 87 17.17 8.52 0.72
CA GLU A 87 16.36 8.08 1.86
C GLU A 87 15.39 9.17 2.32
N ALA A 88 15.89 10.40 2.50
CA ALA A 88 15.07 11.54 2.93
C ALA A 88 13.90 11.83 1.98
N ARG A 89 14.09 11.65 0.67
CA ARG A 89 13.02 11.87 -0.32
C ARG A 89 11.99 10.75 -0.30
N VAL A 90 12.44 9.50 -0.10
CA VAL A 90 11.55 8.36 0.11
C VAL A 90 10.74 8.55 1.38
N ASN A 91 11.39 8.86 2.51
CA ASN A 91 10.74 9.11 3.79
C ASN A 91 9.73 10.27 3.69
N SER A 92 10.11 11.40 3.09
CA SER A 92 9.20 12.54 2.92
C SER A 92 7.95 12.19 2.09
N GLN A 93 8.10 11.50 0.95
CA GLN A 93 6.95 11.10 0.15
C GLN A 93 6.12 10.02 0.85
N HIS A 94 6.75 9.07 1.53
CA HIS A 94 6.07 8.01 2.26
C HIS A 94 5.26 8.57 3.43
N GLY A 95 5.84 9.49 4.21
CA GLY A 95 5.16 10.19 5.31
C GLY A 95 3.92 10.94 4.85
N ARG A 96 4.01 11.72 3.76
CA ARG A 96 2.85 12.42 3.16
C ARG A 96 1.73 11.48 2.73
N VAL A 97 2.09 10.27 2.27
CA VAL A 97 1.09 9.25 1.94
C VAL A 97 0.42 8.72 3.20
N LEU A 98 1.19 8.46 4.27
CA LEU A 98 0.66 7.98 5.54
C LEU A 98 -0.21 9.02 6.27
N GLU A 99 0.01 10.32 6.06
CA GLU A 99 -0.92 11.38 6.53
C GLU A 99 -2.34 11.18 5.98
N ASN A 100 -2.47 10.53 4.82
CA ASN A 100 -3.75 10.22 4.17
C ASN A 100 -4.24 8.79 4.42
N LEU A 101 -3.67 8.08 5.41
CA LEU A 101 -3.95 6.66 5.66
C LEU A 101 -5.44 6.36 5.82
N GLN A 102 -6.18 7.19 6.56
CA GLN A 102 -7.62 6.97 6.77
C GLN A 102 -8.42 7.04 5.46
N THR A 103 -8.06 7.96 4.57
CA THR A 103 -8.66 8.05 3.23
C THR A 103 -8.34 6.82 2.39
N ILE A 104 -7.11 6.29 2.48
CA ILE A 104 -6.70 5.08 1.76
C ILE A 104 -7.47 3.87 2.26
N LEU A 105 -7.62 3.72 3.57
CA LEU A 105 -8.39 2.63 4.18
C LEU A 105 -9.86 2.66 3.73
N ALA A 106 -10.49 3.83 3.74
CA ALA A 106 -11.86 3.98 3.23
C ALA A 106 -12.00 3.57 1.75
N ARG A 107 -11.01 3.86 0.90
CA ARG A 107 -10.99 3.40 -0.51
C ARG A 107 -10.88 1.88 -0.62
N VAL A 108 -10.05 1.26 0.23
CA VAL A 108 -9.91 -0.20 0.28
C VAL A 108 -11.22 -0.86 0.70
N GLU A 109 -11.86 -0.36 1.75
CA GLU A 109 -13.17 -0.85 2.22
C GLU A 109 -14.23 -0.73 1.13
N GLN A 110 -14.30 0.43 0.47
CA GLN A 110 -15.22 0.66 -0.65
C GLN A 110 -14.97 -0.32 -1.80
N PHE A 111 -13.70 -0.58 -2.15
CA PHE A 111 -13.34 -1.50 -3.22
C PHE A 111 -13.87 -2.91 -2.97
N TYR A 112 -13.64 -3.46 -1.76
CA TYR A 112 -14.13 -4.80 -1.42
C TYR A 112 -15.65 -4.86 -1.23
N ALA A 113 -16.29 -3.78 -0.75
CA ALA A 113 -17.75 -3.69 -0.70
C ALA A 113 -18.39 -3.72 -2.11
N CYS A 114 -17.77 -3.07 -3.10
CA CYS A 114 -18.21 -3.13 -4.49
C CYS A 114 -18.03 -4.53 -5.10
N GLN A 115 -16.92 -5.21 -4.82
CA GLN A 115 -16.71 -6.60 -5.28
C GLN A 115 -17.73 -7.58 -4.70
N ALA A 116 -18.03 -7.47 -3.40
CA ALA A 116 -19.02 -8.33 -2.76
C ALA A 116 -20.41 -8.22 -3.41
N THR A 117 -20.79 -7.00 -3.82
CA THR A 117 -22.07 -6.74 -4.50
C THR A 117 -22.10 -7.24 -5.95
N GLN A 118 -20.95 -7.35 -6.62
CA GLN A 118 -20.86 -7.83 -8.01
C GLN A 118 -20.72 -9.35 -8.14
N GLY A 119 -20.39 -10.04 -7.04
CA GLY A 119 -20.25 -11.49 -6.97
C GLY A 119 -21.48 -12.24 -6.43
N ALA A 120 -22.59 -11.55 -6.17
CA ALA A 120 -23.88 -12.12 -5.73
C ALA A 120 -24.90 -12.13 -6.87
#